data_AF-A0A7C7UVW9-F1
#
_entry.id   AF-A0A7C7UVW9-F1
#
_cell.length_a   1.000
_cell.length_b   1.000
_cell.length_c   1.000
_cell.angle_alpha   90.00
_cell.angle_beta   90.00
_cell.angle_gamma   90.00
#
_symmetry.space_group_name_H-M   'P 1'
#
loop_
_entity.id
_entity.type
_entity.pdbx_description
1 polymer ?
#
loop_
_entity_poly.entity_id
_entity_poly.type
_entity_poly.pdbx_seq_one_letter_code
_entity_poly.pdbx_strand_id
1 'polypeptide(L)'
;MSEKAPICPVCGVPPRPGTTICPDCKEDLAALIQLQNLPLIYYNEGLRLAREGAVDAAIAKLLLAVDHDPALVEPYVVLGRLYAQKGQWQEAAGWWEKALDRQPDHAGAQAGLAKVREQEARRAREARWRKRRQWAFSVAMFLVGVLLVALPLGVWQSWQESSQQGKQTTVIAVVPPTTYGVRGTIQATSTQAPIALSPSLTPTFTPSATAVPTHTPTSTPTFIPTPTPTSTPTPTLTPTPIPDLVNPVQQALHREHPGIDIQVLQEGMGIHLVGTVPTMYLKYQLEATAKQVAGVRWVDVSEVSLAPYTVQPGDTLTTIALKVYGDPSLWHKIAEANRLENPNLILPGQVLVIP
;
A
#
# COMPACT_ATOMS: atom_id res chain seq x y z
N MET A 1 -4.42 5.62 20.12
CA MET A 1 -4.92 5.33 21.48
C MET A 1 -3.93 5.91 22.46
N SER A 2 -4.37 6.80 23.36
CA SER A 2 -3.49 7.35 24.38
C SER A 2 -3.48 6.36 25.55
N GLU A 3 -2.53 5.45 25.49
CA GLU A 3 -2.34 4.42 26.51
C GLU A 3 -1.87 5.10 27.80
N LYS A 4 -2.73 5.10 28.81
CA LYS A 4 -2.44 5.75 30.08
C LYS A 4 -1.45 4.86 30.81
N ALA A 5 -0.17 5.26 30.82
CA ALA A 5 0.88 4.51 31.50
C ALA A 5 0.49 4.19 32.96
N PRO A 6 0.84 2.99 33.49
CA PRO A 6 0.55 2.63 34.86
C PRO A 6 1.13 3.66 35.81
N ILE A 7 0.29 4.17 36.71
CA ILE A 7 0.70 5.07 37.77
C ILE A 7 1.01 4.22 39.00
N CYS A 8 2.19 4.40 39.61
CA CYS A 8 2.52 3.73 40.86
C CYS A 8 1.49 4.09 41.94
N PRO A 9 0.83 3.11 42.59
CA PRO A 9 -0.19 3.39 43.60
C PRO A 9 0.40 3.95 44.91
N VAL A 10 1.71 3.79 45.13
CA VAL A 10 2.41 4.23 46.34
C VAL A 10 2.82 5.69 46.25
N CYS A 11 3.46 6.10 45.15
CA CYS A 11 4.04 7.45 45.02
C CYS A 11 3.46 8.28 43.86
N GLY A 12 2.61 7.70 43.00
CA GLY A 12 2.04 8.41 41.85
C GLY A 12 2.98 8.60 40.66
N VAL A 13 4.21 8.09 40.71
CA VAL A 13 5.20 8.21 39.64
C VAL A 13 5.06 7.04 38.64
N PRO A 14 4.99 7.27 37.31
CA PRO A 14 4.97 6.19 36.34
C PRO A 14 6.34 5.49 36.25
N PRO A 15 6.38 4.17 35.97
CA PRO A 15 7.64 3.46 35.77
C PRO A 15 8.34 3.92 34.49
N ARG A 16 9.66 3.71 34.42
CA ARG A 16 10.40 3.92 33.18
C ARG A 16 10.01 2.83 32.16
N PRO A 17 9.98 3.13 30.86
CA PRO A 17 9.73 2.12 29.83
C PRO A 17 10.66 0.91 29.99
N GLY A 18 10.10 -0.30 29.95
CA GLY A 18 10.86 -1.55 30.09
C GLY A 18 11.27 -1.90 31.51
N THR A 19 10.85 -1.15 32.53
CA THR A 19 11.11 -1.47 33.94
C THR A 19 9.81 -1.78 34.68
N THR A 20 9.83 -2.79 35.54
CA THR A 20 8.71 -3.11 36.45
C THR A 20 8.87 -2.42 37.81
N ILE A 21 10.06 -1.93 38.13
CA ILE A 21 10.36 -1.31 39.43
C ILE A 21 10.11 0.20 39.35
N CYS A 22 9.36 0.74 40.31
CA CYS A 22 9.16 2.18 40.42
C CYS A 22 10.50 2.92 40.64
N PRO A 23 10.83 3.96 39.85
CA PRO A 23 12.10 4.67 39.99
C PRO A 23 12.24 5.40 41.34
N ASP A 24 11.12 5.82 41.93
CA ASP A 24 11.06 6.61 43.15
C ASP A 24 11.03 5.70 44.40
N CYS A 25 9.92 4.99 44.62
CA CYS A 25 9.70 4.21 45.85
C CYS A 25 10.18 2.75 45.79
N LYS A 26 10.75 2.30 44.67
CA LYS A 26 11.27 0.93 44.44
C LYS A 26 10.24 -0.21 44.54
N GLU A 27 8.95 0.11 44.54
CA GLU A 27 7.86 -0.88 44.50
C GLU A 27 7.92 -1.72 43.22
N ASP A 28 7.60 -3.01 43.31
CA ASP A 28 7.43 -3.88 42.15
C ASP A 28 6.02 -3.72 41.55
N LEU A 29 5.98 -3.14 40.35
CA LEU A 29 4.75 -2.89 39.60
C LEU A 29 4.47 -3.98 38.56
N ALA A 30 5.22 -5.09 38.53
CA ALA A 30 5.06 -6.13 37.51
C ALA A 30 3.61 -6.62 37.38
N ALA A 31 2.97 -6.94 38.51
CA ALA A 31 1.58 -7.42 38.53
C ALA A 31 0.59 -6.34 38.06
N LEU A 32 0.81 -5.07 38.42
CA LEU A 32 -0.03 -3.95 38.00
C LEU A 32 0.07 -3.72 36.49
N ILE A 33 1.31 -3.68 35.97
CA ILE A 33 1.60 -3.51 34.55
C ILE A 33 0.95 -4.66 33.77
N GLN A 34 1.08 -5.90 34.24
CA GLN A 34 0.48 -7.05 33.59
C GLN A 34 -1.05 -6.99 33.59
N LEU A 35 -1.67 -6.56 34.69
CA LEU A 35 -3.13 -6.43 34.79
C LEU A 35 -3.67 -5.35 33.85
N GLN A 36 -3.01 -4.20 33.75
CA GLN A 36 -3.44 -3.11 32.87
C GLN A 36 -3.29 -3.45 31.39
N ASN A 37 -2.27 -4.23 31.03
CA ASN A 37 -2.02 -4.66 29.66
C ASN A 37 -2.71 -5.98 29.29
N LEU A 38 -3.46 -6.58 30.22
CA LEU A 38 -4.18 -7.82 30.00
C LEU A 38 -5.07 -7.84 28.73
N PRO A 39 -5.87 -6.82 28.40
CA PRO A 39 -6.64 -6.80 27.16
C PRO A 39 -5.75 -6.87 25.91
N LEU A 40 -4.61 -6.17 25.91
CA LEU A 40 -3.65 -6.19 24.80
C LEU A 40 -2.90 -7.52 24.69
N ILE A 41 -2.60 -8.16 25.83
CA ILE A 41 -2.03 -9.51 25.86
C ILE A 41 -2.99 -10.49 25.18
N TYR A 42 -4.27 -10.48 25.57
CA TYR A 42 -5.28 -11.32 24.95
C TYR A 42 -5.49 -10.99 23.47
N TYR A 43 -5.41 -9.71 23.10
CA TYR A 43 -5.49 -9.28 21.70
C TYR A 43 -4.34 -9.88 20.86
N ASN A 44 -3.10 -9.74 21.32
CA ASN A 44 -1.92 -10.30 20.66
C ASN A 44 -1.97 -11.83 20.59
N GLU A 45 -2.40 -12.49 21.67
CA GLU A 45 -2.58 -13.95 21.69
C GLU A 45 -3.62 -14.39 20.65
N GLY A 46 -4.75 -13.68 20.58
CA GLY A 46 -5.78 -13.91 19.57
C GLY A 46 -5.27 -13.73 18.14
N LEU A 47 -4.45 -12.71 17.88
CA LEU A 47 -3.83 -12.51 16.57
C LEU A 47 -2.86 -13.61 16.19
N ARG A 48 -2.05 -14.11 17.14
CA ARG A 48 -1.14 -15.23 16.91
C ARG A 48 -1.92 -16.49 16.54
N LEU A 49 -2.92 -16.84 17.35
CA LEU A 49 -3.80 -18.00 17.12
C LEU A 49 -4.53 -17.91 15.78
N ALA A 50 -4.97 -16.71 15.38
CA ALA A 50 -5.61 -16.49 14.09
C ALA A 50 -4.67 -16.80 12.92
N ARG A 51 -3.38 -16.45 13.02
CA ARG A 51 -2.36 -16.77 12.00
C ARG A 51 -2.03 -18.25 11.93
N GLU A 52 -2.06 -18.93 13.07
CA GLU A 52 -1.91 -20.38 13.17
C GLU A 52 -3.13 -21.14 12.63
N GLY A 53 -4.21 -20.43 12.29
CA GLY A 53 -5.47 -21.03 11.82
C GLY A 53 -6.35 -21.59 12.93
N ALA A 54 -5.97 -21.41 14.19
CA ALA A 54 -6.76 -21.78 15.37
C ALA A 54 -7.88 -20.75 15.62
N VAL A 55 -8.82 -20.64 14.66
CA VAL A 55 -9.82 -19.57 14.61
C VAL A 55 -10.69 -19.51 15.87
N ASP A 56 -11.17 -20.65 16.38
CA ASP A 56 -12.04 -20.65 17.57
C ASP A 56 -11.29 -20.24 18.84
N ALA A 57 -10.04 -20.68 19.00
CA ALA A 57 -9.19 -20.26 20.10
C ALA A 57 -8.86 -18.76 20.01
N ALA A 58 -8.61 -18.26 18.80
CA ALA A 58 -8.41 -16.84 18.55
C ALA A 58 -9.63 -16.01 18.96
N ILE A 59 -10.84 -16.43 18.56
CA ILE A 59 -12.10 -15.78 18.96
C ILE A 59 -12.23 -15.74 20.48
N ALA A 60 -11.95 -16.86 21.17
CA ALA A 60 -12.03 -16.90 22.63
C ALA A 60 -11.10 -15.87 23.31
N LYS A 61 -9.86 -15.73 22.84
CA LYS A 61 -8.91 -14.73 23.36
C LYS A 61 -9.34 -13.31 23.04
N LEU A 62 -9.83 -13.05 21.84
CA LEU A 62 -10.32 -11.73 21.46
C LEU A 62 -11.57 -11.32 22.25
N LEU A 63 -12.44 -12.27 22.61
CA LEU A 63 -13.58 -12.00 23.49
C LEU A 63 -13.13 -11.62 24.91
N LEU A 64 -12.07 -12.26 25.45
CA LEU A 64 -11.48 -11.84 26.71
C LEU A 64 -10.89 -10.43 26.62
N ALA A 65 -10.23 -10.08 25.51
CA ALA A 65 -9.72 -8.73 25.29
C ALA A 65 -10.83 -7.68 25.37
N VAL A 66 -11.97 -7.96 24.71
CA VAL A 66 -13.17 -7.11 24.71
C VAL A 66 -13.82 -7.02 26.10
N ASP A 67 -13.82 -8.10 26.86
CA ASP A 67 -14.40 -8.14 28.22
C ASP A 67 -13.60 -7.28 29.21
N HIS A 68 -12.26 -7.35 29.12
CA HIS A 68 -11.37 -6.56 29.98
C HIS A 68 -11.30 -5.09 29.60
N ASP A 69 -11.25 -4.77 28.31
CA ASP A 69 -11.32 -3.39 27.84
C ASP A 69 -12.34 -3.25 26.70
N PRO A 70 -13.59 -2.88 27.04
CA PRO A 70 -14.61 -2.61 26.06
C PRO A 70 -14.30 -1.43 25.15
N ALA A 71 -13.35 -0.54 25.48
CA ALA A 71 -12.98 0.62 24.66
C ALA A 71 -11.93 0.27 23.59
N LEU A 72 -11.21 -0.85 23.72
CA LEU A 72 -10.21 -1.31 22.77
C LEU A 72 -10.90 -1.77 21.47
N VAL A 73 -10.74 -1.02 20.37
CA VAL A 73 -11.52 -1.20 19.13
C VAL A 73 -11.03 -2.36 18.28
N GLU A 74 -9.71 -2.59 18.26
CA GLU A 74 -9.06 -3.51 17.34
C GLU A 74 -9.54 -4.98 17.49
N PRO A 75 -9.78 -5.52 18.70
CA PRO A 75 -10.39 -6.83 18.88
C PRO A 75 -11.73 -7.01 18.16
N TYR A 76 -12.62 -6.01 18.19
CA TYR A 76 -13.92 -6.06 17.50
C TYR A 76 -13.73 -6.22 15.98
N VAL A 77 -12.75 -5.51 15.41
CA VAL A 77 -12.45 -5.56 13.97
C VAL A 77 -11.93 -6.93 13.57
N VAL A 78 -11.08 -7.53 14.39
CA VAL A 78 -10.51 -8.86 14.15
C VAL A 78 -11.58 -9.93 14.34
N LEU A 79 -12.42 -9.84 15.37
CA LEU A 79 -13.58 -10.73 15.55
C LEU A 79 -14.45 -10.73 14.29
N GLY A 80 -14.83 -9.55 13.79
CA GLY A 80 -15.62 -9.46 12.55
C GLY A 80 -14.96 -10.18 11.37
N ARG A 81 -13.64 -10.08 11.23
CA ARG A 81 -12.88 -10.79 10.18
C ARG A 81 -12.90 -12.31 10.36
N LEU A 82 -12.72 -12.79 11.59
CA LEU A 82 -12.73 -14.23 11.90
C LEU A 82 -14.12 -14.85 11.70
N TYR A 83 -15.18 -14.16 12.11
CA TYR A 83 -16.56 -14.59 11.85
C TYR A 83 -16.86 -14.61 10.33
N ALA A 84 -16.39 -13.60 9.58
CA ALA A 84 -16.54 -13.58 8.14
C ALA A 84 -15.77 -14.75 7.45
N GLN A 85 -14.58 -15.09 7.96
CA GLN A 85 -13.82 -16.26 7.50
C GLN A 85 -14.57 -17.58 7.71
N LYS A 86 -15.35 -17.69 8.80
CA LYS A 86 -16.26 -18.83 9.06
C LYS A 86 -17.54 -18.81 8.20
N GLY A 87 -17.74 -17.78 7.37
CA GLY A 87 -18.97 -17.58 6.59
C GLY A 87 -20.15 -17.03 7.41
N GLN A 88 -19.92 -16.64 8.65
CA GLN A 88 -20.88 -16.04 9.58
C GLN A 88 -20.94 -14.53 9.36
N TRP A 89 -21.49 -14.13 8.20
CA TRP A 89 -21.47 -12.74 7.72
C TRP A 89 -22.33 -11.79 8.55
N GLN A 90 -23.40 -12.29 9.17
CA GLN A 90 -24.31 -11.49 10.01
C GLN A 90 -23.63 -11.16 11.34
N GLU A 91 -23.01 -12.16 11.97
CA GLU A 91 -22.24 -11.99 13.19
C GLU A 91 -21.01 -11.09 12.95
N ALA A 92 -20.35 -11.27 11.81
CA ALA A 92 -19.25 -10.40 11.39
C ALA A 92 -19.67 -8.93 11.29
N ALA A 93 -20.83 -8.67 10.70
CA ALA A 93 -21.39 -7.32 10.59
C ALA A 93 -21.60 -6.70 11.98
N GLY A 94 -22.23 -7.44 12.90
CA GLY A 94 -22.47 -6.94 14.26
C GLY A 94 -21.18 -6.61 15.02
N TRP A 95 -20.09 -7.34 14.81
CA TRP A 95 -18.79 -7.00 15.40
C TRP A 95 -18.16 -5.75 14.79
N TRP A 96 -18.25 -5.57 13.47
CA TRP A 96 -17.77 -4.34 12.83
C TRP A 96 -18.62 -3.12 13.18
N GLU A 97 -19.93 -3.27 13.36
CA GLU A 97 -20.81 -2.22 13.87
C GLU A 97 -20.39 -1.79 15.27
N LYS A 98 -20.17 -2.74 16.20
CA LYS A 98 -19.65 -2.44 17.54
C LYS A 98 -18.30 -1.70 17.50
N ALA A 99 -17.44 -2.00 16.53
CA ALA A 99 -16.18 -1.28 16.35
C ALA A 99 -16.43 0.17 15.93
N LEU A 100 -17.38 0.40 15.01
CA LEU A 100 -17.74 1.74 14.53
C LEU A 100 -18.50 2.57 15.56
N ASP A 101 -19.27 1.94 16.45
CA ASP A 101 -19.91 2.63 17.59
C ASP A 101 -18.88 3.33 18.49
N ARG A 102 -17.65 2.77 18.56
CA ARG A 102 -16.54 3.31 19.35
C ARG A 102 -15.68 4.26 18.54
N GLN A 103 -15.32 3.85 17.32
CA GLN A 103 -14.53 4.65 16.41
C GLN A 103 -15.20 4.71 15.03
N PRO A 104 -16.03 5.73 14.78
CA PRO A 104 -16.80 5.85 13.53
C PRO A 104 -15.94 5.90 12.25
N ASP A 105 -14.71 6.39 12.36
CA ASP A 105 -13.76 6.52 11.25
C ASP A 105 -12.79 5.32 11.15
N HIS A 106 -13.12 4.18 11.76
CA HIS A 106 -12.25 3.01 11.69
C HIS A 106 -12.32 2.33 10.31
N ALA A 107 -11.37 2.67 9.42
CA ALA A 107 -11.29 2.17 8.04
C ALA A 107 -11.43 0.64 7.91
N GLY A 108 -10.79 -0.13 8.79
CA GLY A 108 -10.88 -1.59 8.77
C GLY A 108 -12.29 -2.16 9.01
N ALA A 109 -13.09 -1.51 9.87
CA ALA A 109 -14.46 -1.93 10.17
C ALA A 109 -15.42 -1.50 9.05
N GLN A 110 -15.25 -0.28 8.52
CA GLN A 110 -16.01 0.19 7.35
C GLN A 110 -15.80 -0.72 6.14
N ALA A 111 -14.54 -1.11 5.86
CA ALA A 111 -14.22 -2.04 4.79
C ALA A 111 -14.84 -3.44 5.01
N GLY A 112 -14.93 -3.89 6.27
CA GLY A 112 -15.63 -5.11 6.65
C GLY A 112 -17.12 -5.05 6.29
N LEU A 113 -17.83 -4.01 6.72
CA LEU A 113 -19.26 -3.84 6.41
C LEU A 113 -19.53 -3.65 4.92
N ALA A 114 -18.64 -3.00 4.19
CA ALA A 114 -18.74 -2.91 2.74
C ALA A 114 -18.74 -4.31 2.08
N LYS A 115 -17.88 -5.23 2.56
CA LYS A 115 -17.88 -6.63 2.11
C LYS A 115 -19.18 -7.38 2.45
N VAL A 116 -19.77 -7.12 3.62
CA VAL A 116 -21.08 -7.70 3.99
C VAL A 116 -22.15 -7.26 3.00
N ARG A 117 -22.24 -5.95 2.73
CA ARG A 117 -23.21 -5.39 1.78
C ARG A 117 -23.01 -5.96 0.38
N GLU A 118 -21.76 -6.15 -0.05
CA GLU A 118 -21.45 -6.79 -1.34
C GLU A 118 -21.95 -8.24 -1.39
N GLN A 119 -21.73 -9.01 -0.32
CA GLN A 119 -22.20 -10.39 -0.21
C GLN A 119 -23.72 -10.49 -0.24
N GLU A 120 -24.42 -9.61 0.47
CA GLU A 120 -25.88 -9.53 0.44
C GLU A 120 -26.40 -9.15 -0.95
N ALA A 121 -25.78 -8.17 -1.60
CA ALA A 121 -26.13 -7.77 -2.96
C ALA A 121 -25.88 -8.91 -3.97
N ARG A 122 -24.82 -9.71 -3.79
CA ARG A 122 -24.55 -10.91 -4.60
C ARG A 122 -25.65 -11.95 -4.41
N ARG A 123 -26.00 -12.30 -3.17
CA ARG A 123 -27.08 -13.25 -2.84
C ARG A 123 -28.44 -12.79 -3.39
N ALA A 124 -28.73 -11.49 -3.30
CA ALA A 124 -29.96 -10.91 -3.85
C ALA A 124 -30.00 -10.98 -5.39
N ARG A 125 -28.87 -10.74 -6.07
CA ARG A 125 -28.75 -10.90 -7.53
C ARG A 125 -28.98 -12.34 -7.95
N GLU A 126 -28.36 -13.30 -7.26
CA GLU A 126 -28.55 -14.73 -7.53
C GLU A 126 -30.00 -15.17 -7.29
N ALA A 127 -30.64 -14.69 -6.23
CA ALA A 127 -32.05 -14.98 -5.98
C ALA A 127 -32.97 -14.43 -7.09
N ARG A 128 -32.73 -13.19 -7.56
CA ARG A 128 -33.46 -12.62 -8.70
C ARG A 128 -33.21 -13.41 -9.99
N TRP A 129 -31.96 -13.81 -10.24
CA TRP A 129 -31.60 -14.61 -11.40
C TRP A 129 -32.27 -16.00 -11.36
N ARG A 130 -32.28 -16.68 -10.21
CA ARG A 130 -33.00 -17.95 -10.01
C ARG A 130 -34.48 -17.81 -10.32
N LYS A 131 -35.15 -16.79 -9.78
CA LYS A 131 -36.57 -16.51 -10.07
C LYS A 131 -36.81 -16.23 -11.55
N ARG A 132 -35.97 -15.42 -12.20
CA ARG A 132 -36.06 -15.15 -13.64
C ARG A 132 -35.86 -16.42 -14.47
N ARG A 133 -34.90 -17.27 -14.11
CA ARG A 133 -34.64 -18.54 -14.79
C ARG A 133 -35.81 -19.50 -14.63
N GLN A 134 -36.37 -19.61 -13.42
CA GLN A 134 -37.55 -20.41 -13.15
C GLN A 134 -38.77 -19.90 -13.91
N TRP A 135 -39.01 -18.59 -13.94
CA TRP A 135 -40.08 -17.97 -14.71
C TRP A 135 -39.92 -18.21 -16.22
N ALA A 136 -38.71 -18.01 -16.76
CA ALA A 136 -38.42 -18.28 -18.18
C ALA A 136 -38.63 -19.77 -18.53
N PHE A 137 -38.24 -20.68 -17.65
CA PHE A 137 -38.49 -22.11 -17.81
C PHE A 137 -39.99 -22.42 -17.81
N SER A 138 -40.77 -21.84 -16.88
CA SER A 138 -42.23 -21.99 -16.85
C SER A 138 -42.90 -21.46 -18.12
N VAL A 139 -42.47 -20.29 -18.63
CA VAL A 139 -42.98 -19.72 -19.89
C VAL A 139 -42.64 -20.62 -21.08
N ALA A 140 -41.40 -21.12 -21.18
CA ALA A 140 -40.99 -22.02 -22.25
C ALA A 140 -41.79 -23.33 -22.25
N MET A 141 -41.98 -23.95 -21.07
CA MET A 141 -42.80 -25.15 -20.92
C MET A 141 -44.27 -24.92 -21.32
N PHE A 142 -44.83 -23.76 -20.97
CA PHE A 142 -46.19 -23.40 -21.40
C PHE A 142 -46.30 -23.28 -22.93
N LEU A 143 -45.34 -22.57 -23.57
CA LEU A 143 -45.32 -22.42 -25.02
C LEU A 143 -45.16 -23.76 -25.76
N VAL A 144 -44.33 -24.67 -25.26
CA VAL A 144 -44.22 -26.04 -25.79
C VAL A 144 -45.54 -26.80 -25.68
N GLY A 145 -46.23 -26.69 -24.54
CA GLY A 145 -47.55 -27.29 -24.37
C GLY A 145 -48.58 -26.75 -25.37
N VAL A 146 -48.63 -25.43 -25.57
CA VAL A 146 -49.50 -24.79 -26.58
C VAL A 146 -49.16 -25.29 -27.99
N LEU A 147 -47.87 -25.39 -28.34
CA LEU A 147 -47.42 -25.89 -29.64
C LEU A 147 -47.83 -27.35 -29.88
N LEU A 148 -47.65 -28.22 -28.88
CA LEU A 148 -48.02 -29.64 -28.96
C LEU A 148 -49.54 -29.85 -29.12
N VAL A 149 -50.37 -28.97 -28.58
CA VAL A 149 -51.84 -29.00 -28.76
C VAL A 149 -52.25 -28.42 -30.12
N ALA A 150 -51.61 -27.34 -30.58
CA ALA A 150 -51.95 -26.67 -31.83
C ALA A 150 -51.51 -27.46 -33.08
N LEU A 151 -50.41 -28.21 -33.00
CA LEU A 151 -49.88 -29.05 -34.10
C LEU A 151 -50.89 -30.09 -34.65
N PRO A 152 -51.58 -30.89 -33.83
CA PRO A 152 -52.57 -31.87 -34.31
C PRO A 152 -53.94 -31.29 -34.69
N LEU A 153 -54.26 -30.04 -34.33
CA LEU A 153 -55.61 -29.45 -34.55
C LEU A 153 -55.79 -28.74 -35.91
N GLY A 154 -54.79 -28.75 -36.81
CA GLY A 154 -54.95 -28.20 -38.18
C GLY A 154 -55.17 -26.69 -38.28
N VAL A 155 -55.16 -25.96 -37.17
CA VAL A 155 -55.41 -24.49 -37.09
C VAL A 155 -54.37 -23.69 -37.90
N TRP A 156 -53.19 -24.27 -38.16
CA TRP A 156 -52.11 -23.62 -38.90
C TRP A 156 -52.47 -23.25 -40.35
N GLN A 157 -53.35 -24.01 -41.02
CA GLN A 157 -53.73 -23.71 -42.41
C GLN A 157 -54.61 -22.46 -42.55
N SER A 158 -55.45 -22.13 -41.56
CA SER A 158 -56.38 -20.99 -41.65
C SER A 158 -55.73 -19.61 -41.49
N TRP A 159 -54.62 -19.51 -40.75
CA TRP A 159 -53.97 -18.22 -40.47
C TRP A 159 -53.16 -17.70 -41.67
N GLN A 160 -52.61 -18.60 -42.49
CA GLN A 160 -51.76 -18.25 -43.63
C GLN A 160 -52.52 -17.47 -44.71
N GLU A 161 -53.81 -17.75 -44.89
CA GLU A 161 -54.68 -17.05 -45.85
C GLU A 161 -55.03 -15.61 -45.42
N SER A 162 -55.17 -15.35 -44.12
CA SER A 162 -55.52 -14.01 -43.61
C SER A 162 -54.39 -12.98 -43.71
N SER A 163 -53.13 -13.42 -43.68
CA SER A 163 -51.95 -12.54 -43.69
C SER A 163 -51.65 -11.90 -45.07
N GLN A 164 -52.24 -12.43 -46.15
CA GLN A 164 -52.08 -11.91 -47.50
C GLN A 164 -53.18 -10.91 -47.91
N GLN A 165 -54.33 -10.88 -47.23
CA GLN A 165 -55.44 -9.97 -47.59
C GLN A 165 -55.30 -8.54 -47.04
N GLY A 166 -54.36 -8.26 -46.14
CA GLY A 166 -54.16 -6.94 -45.56
C GLY A 166 -53.29 -5.95 -46.36
N LYS A 167 -52.81 -6.30 -47.56
CA LYS A 167 -51.83 -5.48 -48.31
C LYS A 167 -52.41 -4.46 -49.30
N GLN A 168 -53.73 -4.21 -49.31
CA GLN A 168 -54.34 -3.12 -50.06
C GLN A 168 -55.05 -2.11 -49.16
N THR A 169 -54.33 -1.44 -48.28
CA THR A 169 -54.75 -0.12 -47.79
C THR A 169 -54.30 0.94 -48.79
N THR A 170 -55.22 1.34 -49.67
CA THR A 170 -55.11 2.53 -50.52
C THR A 170 -54.96 3.75 -49.61
N VAL A 171 -53.77 4.34 -49.56
CA VAL A 171 -53.55 5.62 -48.87
C VAL A 171 -54.16 6.71 -49.75
N ILE A 172 -55.40 7.12 -49.45
CA ILE A 172 -56.00 8.33 -50.04
C ILE A 172 -55.46 9.52 -49.23
N ALA A 173 -54.43 10.18 -49.76
CA ALA A 173 -53.95 11.45 -49.22
C ALA A 173 -54.94 12.56 -49.59
N VAL A 174 -55.83 12.92 -48.68
CA VAL A 174 -56.64 14.13 -48.79
C VAL A 174 -55.77 15.31 -48.37
N VAL A 175 -55.28 16.07 -49.36
CA VAL A 175 -54.57 17.33 -49.13
C VAL A 175 -55.61 18.46 -49.11
N PRO A 176 -55.77 19.22 -48.02
CA PRO A 176 -56.62 20.42 -48.03
C PRO A 176 -55.92 21.58 -48.76
N PRO A 177 -56.68 22.48 -49.42
CA PRO A 177 -56.12 23.45 -50.33
C PRO A 177 -55.48 24.65 -49.62
N THR A 178 -54.22 24.89 -50.00
CA THR A 178 -53.53 26.18 -50.18
C THR A 178 -53.72 27.31 -49.16
N THR A 179 -52.60 27.75 -48.57
CA THR A 179 -52.17 29.15 -48.68
C THR A 179 -50.65 29.26 -48.78
N TYR A 180 -50.20 29.85 -49.89
CA TYR A 180 -48.93 30.54 -50.11
C TYR A 180 -47.60 29.77 -50.02
N GLY A 181 -47.04 29.52 -51.22
CA GLY A 181 -45.72 30.04 -51.57
C GLY A 181 -44.51 29.20 -51.15
N VAL A 182 -44.01 28.43 -52.11
CA VAL A 182 -42.60 28.39 -52.59
C VAL A 182 -42.33 27.00 -53.17
N ARG A 183 -42.00 26.97 -54.46
CA ARG A 183 -41.50 25.77 -55.16
C ARG A 183 -40.11 25.42 -54.61
N GLY A 184 -39.97 24.21 -54.08
CA GLY A 184 -38.68 23.58 -53.82
C GLY A 184 -38.82 22.07 -53.90
N THR A 185 -38.26 21.46 -54.94
CA THR A 185 -38.09 20.00 -55.02
C THR A 185 -36.93 19.59 -54.14
N ILE A 186 -37.18 18.71 -53.15
CA ILE A 186 -36.12 18.04 -52.38
C ILE A 186 -36.29 16.52 -52.52
N GLN A 187 -35.39 15.92 -53.31
CA GLN A 187 -35.09 14.50 -53.26
C GLN A 187 -34.35 14.22 -51.95
N ALA A 188 -34.90 13.36 -51.11
CA ALA A 188 -34.20 12.83 -49.95
C ALA A 188 -33.39 11.59 -50.38
N THR A 189 -32.10 11.78 -50.65
CA THR A 189 -31.15 10.70 -50.85
C THR A 189 -30.53 10.34 -49.51
N SER A 190 -30.80 9.11 -49.04
CA SER A 190 -30.13 8.49 -47.91
C SER A 190 -28.70 8.11 -48.30
N THR A 191 -27.69 8.69 -47.66
CA THR A 191 -26.29 8.26 -47.81
C THR A 191 -25.68 8.06 -46.44
N GLN A 192 -25.36 6.80 -46.14
CA GLN A 192 -24.61 6.37 -44.96
C GLN A 192 -23.16 6.89 -45.08
N ALA A 193 -22.67 7.56 -44.06
CA ALA A 193 -21.28 8.00 -43.95
C ALA A 193 -20.45 6.96 -43.18
N PRO A 194 -19.24 6.57 -43.66
CA PRO A 194 -18.33 5.74 -42.91
C PRO A 194 -17.43 6.56 -41.97
N ILE A 195 -17.06 5.93 -40.86
CA ILE A 195 -16.17 6.42 -39.79
C ILE A 195 -14.72 6.41 -40.30
N ALA A 196 -14.03 7.55 -40.23
CA ALA A 196 -12.60 7.67 -40.54
C ALA A 196 -11.76 7.79 -39.25
N LEU A 197 -10.75 6.93 -39.15
CA LEU A 197 -9.76 6.87 -38.05
C LEU A 197 -8.72 7.98 -38.20
N SER A 198 -8.39 8.66 -37.09
CA SER A 198 -7.31 9.65 -37.00
C SER A 198 -5.94 9.00 -36.74
N PRO A 199 -4.85 9.46 -37.38
CA PRO A 199 -3.49 9.04 -37.00
C PRO A 199 -2.83 10.00 -35.99
N SER A 200 -2.09 9.39 -35.08
CA SER A 200 -1.22 9.98 -34.05
C SER A 200 0.07 10.52 -34.67
N LEU A 201 0.47 11.74 -34.29
CA LEU A 201 1.76 12.34 -34.67
C LEU A 201 2.76 12.19 -33.51
N THR A 202 3.84 11.45 -33.77
CA THR A 202 5.03 11.36 -32.90
C THR A 202 6.15 12.16 -33.56
N PRO A 203 6.86 13.07 -32.86
CA PRO A 203 8.08 13.65 -33.41
C PRO A 203 9.31 12.79 -33.07
N THR A 204 10.03 12.40 -34.11
CA THR A 204 11.36 11.77 -34.08
C THR A 204 12.43 12.86 -34.20
N PHE A 205 13.41 12.89 -33.30
CA PHE A 205 14.58 13.76 -33.41
C PHE A 205 15.73 13.05 -34.13
N THR A 206 16.31 13.73 -35.12
CA THR A 206 17.49 13.32 -35.90
C THR A 206 18.71 14.15 -35.44
N PRO A 207 19.90 13.56 -35.26
CA PRO A 207 21.10 14.32 -34.89
C PRO A 207 21.74 14.99 -36.12
N SER A 208 22.29 16.20 -35.92
CA SER A 208 23.06 16.94 -36.93
C SER A 208 24.54 17.01 -36.56
N ALA A 209 25.40 16.86 -37.57
CA ALA A 209 26.84 16.69 -37.46
C ALA A 209 27.63 17.98 -37.75
N THR A 210 28.74 18.12 -37.03
CA THR A 210 30.07 18.63 -37.44
C THR A 210 30.21 19.97 -38.17
N ALA A 211 31.07 20.84 -37.61
CA ALA A 211 31.99 21.67 -38.40
C ALA A 211 33.32 21.96 -37.66
N VAL A 212 34.41 21.64 -38.35
CA VAL A 212 35.82 22.07 -38.24
C VAL A 212 36.18 22.40 -39.70
N PRO A 213 37.01 23.38 -40.12
CA PRO A 213 38.33 23.78 -39.58
C PRO A 213 38.63 25.30 -39.65
N THR A 214 39.86 25.73 -39.30
CA THR A 214 40.82 26.35 -40.25
C THR A 214 42.05 26.94 -39.54
N HIS A 215 43.22 26.62 -40.11
CA HIS A 215 44.57 27.03 -39.75
C HIS A 215 44.94 28.39 -40.36
N THR A 216 45.86 29.16 -39.74
CA THR A 216 46.79 30.08 -40.45
C THR A 216 47.94 30.53 -39.51
N PRO A 217 49.06 31.10 -39.99
CA PRO A 217 50.39 30.56 -39.74
C PRO A 217 51.35 31.47 -38.95
N THR A 218 52.35 30.81 -38.40
CA THR A 218 53.78 31.15 -38.19
C THR A 218 54.29 32.56 -38.47
N SER A 219 55.02 33.08 -37.49
CA SER A 219 56.25 33.85 -37.71
C SER A 219 57.33 33.49 -36.68
N THR A 220 58.39 32.83 -37.13
CA THR A 220 59.78 32.77 -36.59
C THR A 220 60.40 34.18 -36.72
N PRO A 221 61.46 34.64 -35.99
CA PRO A 221 62.57 33.86 -35.41
C PRO A 221 63.21 34.40 -34.10
N THR A 222 64.21 33.65 -33.58
CA THR A 222 65.59 34.11 -33.26
C THR A 222 66.14 33.38 -32.04
N PHE A 223 67.20 32.58 -32.26
CA PHE A 223 67.97 31.92 -31.22
C PHE A 223 68.90 32.92 -30.51
N ILE A 224 68.87 32.91 -29.18
CA ILE A 224 69.82 33.60 -28.29
C ILE A 224 70.39 32.54 -27.33
N PRO A 225 71.70 32.56 -27.03
CA PRO A 225 72.43 31.45 -26.43
C PRO A 225 71.95 31.05 -25.03
N THR A 226 71.98 29.73 -24.83
CA THR A 226 71.73 28.96 -23.62
C THR A 226 72.55 29.44 -22.41
N PRO A 227 71.92 29.88 -21.30
CA PRO A 227 72.57 29.92 -20.00
C PRO A 227 72.58 28.52 -19.36
N THR A 228 73.73 28.17 -18.78
CA THR A 228 74.06 26.99 -17.98
C THR A 228 72.95 26.58 -16.99
N PRO A 229 72.64 25.28 -16.80
CA PRO A 229 71.55 24.83 -15.93
C PRO A 229 71.83 25.26 -14.49
N THR A 230 71.06 26.24 -14.03
CA THR A 230 70.92 26.56 -12.62
C THR A 230 69.95 25.52 -12.04
N SER A 231 70.34 24.84 -10.96
CA SER A 231 69.53 23.85 -10.27
C SER A 231 68.16 24.45 -9.91
N THR A 232 67.12 24.03 -10.65
CA THR A 232 65.73 24.34 -10.34
C THR A 232 65.42 23.82 -8.94
N PRO A 233 64.97 24.65 -7.99
CA PRO A 233 64.45 24.12 -6.73
C PRO A 233 63.26 23.23 -7.07
N THR A 234 63.29 21.98 -6.64
CA THR A 234 62.17 21.04 -6.73
C THR A 234 60.91 21.76 -6.24
N PRO A 235 59.84 21.89 -7.05
CA PRO A 235 58.62 22.52 -6.58
C PRO A 235 58.14 21.74 -5.35
N THR A 236 58.10 22.41 -4.21
CA THR A 236 57.41 21.89 -3.03
C THR A 236 55.98 21.59 -3.48
N LEU A 237 55.60 20.31 -3.50
CA LEU A 237 54.25 19.89 -3.89
C LEU A 237 53.27 20.63 -2.98
N THR A 238 52.55 21.60 -3.53
CA THR A 238 51.39 22.18 -2.88
C THR A 238 50.44 21.01 -2.59
N PRO A 239 50.09 20.72 -1.32
CA PRO A 239 49.16 19.64 -1.03
C PRO A 239 47.88 19.91 -1.81
N THR A 240 47.50 18.98 -2.68
CA THR A 240 46.27 19.10 -3.46
C THR A 240 45.11 19.25 -2.48
N PRO A 241 44.27 20.29 -2.59
CA PRO A 241 43.13 20.44 -1.70
C PRO A 241 42.25 19.21 -1.83
N ILE A 242 41.92 18.60 -0.69
CA ILE A 242 41.03 17.45 -0.63
C ILE A 242 39.66 17.93 -1.13
N PRO A 243 39.03 17.25 -2.11
CA PRO A 243 37.73 17.66 -2.60
C PRO A 243 36.67 17.56 -1.49
N ASP A 244 35.73 18.51 -1.46
CA ASP A 244 34.55 18.40 -0.59
C ASP A 244 33.65 17.27 -1.09
N LEU A 245 33.56 16.22 -0.31
CA LEU A 245 32.73 15.05 -0.58
C LEU A 245 31.43 15.08 0.23
N VAL A 246 31.31 15.94 1.25
CA VAL A 246 30.16 15.98 2.17
C VAL A 246 28.90 16.34 1.41
N ASN A 247 28.90 17.44 0.67
CA ASN A 247 27.75 17.91 -0.09
C ASN A 247 27.23 16.91 -1.15
N PRO A 248 28.06 16.36 -2.05
CA PRO A 248 27.59 15.41 -3.05
C PRO A 248 27.10 14.10 -2.42
N VAL A 249 27.71 13.63 -1.32
CA VAL A 249 27.21 12.47 -0.57
C VAL A 249 25.87 12.78 0.09
N GLN A 250 25.74 13.90 0.79
CA GLN A 250 24.48 14.30 1.41
C GLN A 250 23.34 14.40 0.38
N GLN A 251 23.64 14.95 -0.81
CA GLN A 251 22.67 15.03 -1.90
C GLN A 251 22.31 13.67 -2.49
N ALA A 252 23.26 12.74 -2.61
CA ALA A 252 22.99 11.37 -3.06
C ALA A 252 22.08 10.64 -2.07
N LEU A 253 22.42 10.69 -0.77
CA LEU A 253 21.62 10.07 0.29
C LEU A 253 20.20 10.66 0.35
N HIS A 254 20.07 11.99 0.29
CA HIS A 254 18.75 12.64 0.33
C HIS A 254 17.87 12.30 -0.88
N ARG A 255 18.47 12.13 -2.07
CA ARG A 255 17.74 11.77 -3.29
C ARG A 255 17.24 10.32 -3.27
N GLU A 256 18.06 9.39 -2.82
CA GLU A 256 17.71 7.96 -2.82
C GLU A 256 16.89 7.56 -1.59
N HIS A 257 17.12 8.23 -0.45
CA HIS A 257 16.51 7.91 0.84
C HIS A 257 15.91 9.16 1.50
N PRO A 258 14.83 9.73 0.93
CA PRO A 258 14.20 10.91 1.50
C PRO A 258 13.65 10.62 2.90
N GLY A 259 13.95 11.50 3.86
CA GLY A 259 13.44 11.42 5.23
C GLY A 259 14.30 10.63 6.21
N ILE A 260 15.46 10.11 5.80
CA ILE A 260 16.47 9.58 6.74
C ILE A 260 17.41 10.72 7.13
N ASP A 261 17.48 11.03 8.42
CA ASP A 261 18.40 12.03 8.97
C ASP A 261 19.74 11.36 9.30
N ILE A 262 20.73 11.57 8.42
CA ILE A 262 22.09 11.06 8.54
C ILE A 262 23.06 12.24 8.39
N GLN A 263 23.99 12.33 9.33
CA GLN A 263 25.09 13.26 9.29
C GLN A 263 26.25 12.64 8.51
N VAL A 264 26.77 13.39 7.54
CA VAL A 264 27.93 13.01 6.73
C VAL A 264 29.14 13.79 7.23
N LEU A 265 30.13 13.09 7.75
CA LEU A 265 31.40 13.66 8.20
C LEU A 265 32.53 13.14 7.29
N GLN A 266 33.43 14.01 6.86
CA GLN A 266 34.53 13.64 5.97
C GLN A 266 35.85 13.54 6.72
N GLU A 267 36.58 12.46 6.48
CA GLU A 267 37.96 12.26 6.93
C GLU A 267 38.85 11.92 5.72
N GLY A 268 39.57 12.91 5.21
CA GLY A 268 40.36 12.75 4.00
C GLY A 268 39.46 12.45 2.79
N MET A 269 39.64 11.27 2.18
CA MET A 269 38.79 10.78 1.07
C MET A 269 37.75 9.75 1.55
N GLY A 270 37.56 9.65 2.87
CA GLY A 270 36.59 8.77 3.48
C GLY A 270 35.41 9.53 4.07
N ILE A 271 34.33 8.80 4.27
CA ILE A 271 33.08 9.32 4.81
C ILE A 271 32.67 8.49 6.03
N HIS A 272 32.38 9.18 7.12
CA HIS A 272 31.70 8.64 8.29
C HIS A 272 30.23 9.04 8.23
N LEU A 273 29.35 8.04 8.32
CA LEU A 273 27.91 8.26 8.44
C LEU A 273 27.51 8.08 9.91
N VAL A 274 26.78 9.05 10.44
CA VAL A 274 26.32 9.05 11.84
C VAL A 274 24.81 9.28 11.87
N GLY A 275 24.09 8.44 12.62
CA GLY A 275 22.64 8.62 12.82
C GLY A 275 21.90 7.30 13.06
N THR A 276 20.58 7.35 12.90
CA THR A 276 19.71 6.20 13.15
C THR A 276 18.91 5.81 11.92
N VAL A 277 18.80 4.51 11.65
CA VAL A 277 18.00 3.98 10.54
C VAL A 277 16.99 2.95 11.02
N PRO A 278 15.81 2.84 10.39
CA PRO A 278 14.76 1.94 10.87
C PRO A 278 15.04 0.46 10.58
N THR A 279 15.87 0.14 9.58
CA THR A 279 16.15 -1.25 9.17
C THR A 279 17.62 -1.44 8.78
N MET A 280 18.12 -2.67 8.94
CA MET A 280 19.47 -3.04 8.49
C MET A 280 19.61 -2.90 6.98
N TYR A 281 18.55 -3.18 6.24
CA TYR A 281 18.55 -3.00 4.80
C TYR A 281 18.89 -1.56 4.42
N LEU A 282 18.26 -0.58 5.07
CA LEU A 282 18.58 0.84 4.84
C LEU A 282 20.00 1.19 5.27
N LYS A 283 20.50 0.62 6.37
CA LYS A 283 21.92 0.78 6.77
C LYS A 283 22.86 0.39 5.63
N TYR A 284 22.64 -0.78 5.01
CA TYR A 284 23.46 -1.24 3.88
C TYR A 284 23.29 -0.40 2.62
N GLN A 285 22.07 0.10 2.35
CA GLN A 285 21.84 0.97 1.19
C GLN A 285 22.58 2.29 1.32
N LEU A 286 22.55 2.94 2.50
CA LEU A 286 23.29 4.18 2.74
C LEU A 286 24.79 4.01 2.47
N GLU A 287 25.38 2.92 2.95
CA GLU A 287 26.79 2.59 2.70
C GLU A 287 27.08 2.45 1.20
N ALA A 288 26.21 1.73 0.48
CA ALA A 288 26.34 1.51 -0.95
C ALA A 288 26.21 2.82 -1.75
N THR A 289 25.23 3.67 -1.44
CA THR A 289 25.01 4.96 -2.09
C THR A 289 26.19 5.90 -1.86
N ALA A 290 26.70 6.00 -0.63
CA ALA A 290 27.85 6.84 -0.32
C ALA A 290 29.12 6.37 -1.07
N LYS A 291 29.33 5.07 -1.24
CA LYS A 291 30.46 4.52 -2.00
C LYS A 291 30.39 4.81 -3.51
N GLN A 292 29.21 5.06 -4.07
CA GLN A 292 29.06 5.36 -5.49
C GLN A 292 29.42 6.80 -5.84
N VAL A 293 29.55 7.69 -4.84
CA VAL A 293 29.92 9.08 -5.06
C VAL A 293 31.39 9.16 -5.47
N ALA A 294 31.64 9.82 -6.61
CA ALA A 294 32.98 9.95 -7.16
C ALA A 294 33.94 10.62 -6.15
N GLY A 295 35.09 9.98 -5.90
CA GLY A 295 36.11 10.46 -4.98
C GLY A 295 36.07 9.81 -3.59
N VAL A 296 34.97 9.17 -3.21
CA VAL A 296 34.88 8.41 -1.95
C VAL A 296 35.70 7.12 -2.04
N ARG A 297 36.65 6.91 -1.13
CA ARG A 297 37.51 5.72 -1.08
C ARG A 297 37.02 4.65 -0.12
N TRP A 298 36.40 5.07 0.98
CA TRP A 298 35.82 4.20 1.98
C TRP A 298 34.66 4.91 2.67
N VAL A 299 33.76 4.13 3.24
CA VAL A 299 32.62 4.62 4.02
C VAL A 299 32.57 3.82 5.31
N ASP A 300 32.50 4.51 6.44
CA ASP A 300 32.25 3.92 7.74
C ASP A 300 30.80 4.19 8.16
N VAL A 301 30.14 3.12 8.62
CA VAL A 301 28.76 3.10 9.12
C VAL A 301 28.68 2.50 10.53
N SER A 302 29.82 2.40 11.22
CA SER A 302 29.93 1.91 12.59
C SER A 302 29.06 2.72 13.55
N GLU A 303 28.97 4.04 13.35
CA GLU A 303 28.15 4.97 14.13
C GLU A 303 26.69 5.11 13.63
N VAL A 304 26.28 4.31 12.63
CA VAL A 304 24.87 4.22 12.22
C VAL A 304 24.19 3.09 12.99
N SER A 305 23.29 3.42 13.91
CA SER A 305 22.55 2.42 14.70
C SER A 305 21.13 2.20 14.19
N LEU A 306 20.51 1.10 14.60
CA LEU A 306 19.09 0.90 14.33
C LEU A 306 18.26 1.75 15.29
N ALA A 307 17.19 2.34 14.77
CA ALA A 307 16.22 3.07 15.57
C ALA A 307 15.47 2.09 16.50
N PRO A 308 15.11 2.51 17.72
CA PRO A 308 14.30 1.68 18.61
C PRO A 308 12.93 1.38 17.97
N TYR A 309 12.41 0.18 18.24
CA TYR A 309 11.14 -0.27 17.66
C TYR A 309 10.01 -0.20 18.68
N THR A 310 8.91 0.46 18.33
CA THR A 310 7.68 0.42 19.15
C THR A 310 6.82 -0.75 18.68
N VAL A 311 6.65 -1.76 19.55
CA VAL A 311 5.87 -2.97 19.29
C VAL A 311 4.47 -2.60 18.83
N GLN A 312 4.07 -3.12 17.67
CA GLN A 312 2.72 -2.95 17.17
C GLN A 312 1.84 -4.12 17.59
N PRO A 313 0.52 -3.94 17.66
CA PRO A 313 -0.35 -5.05 17.95
C PRO A 313 -0.22 -6.19 16.93
N GLY A 314 -0.12 -7.42 17.44
CA GLY A 314 0.15 -8.63 16.67
C GLY A 314 1.60 -8.86 16.31
N ASP A 315 2.54 -8.02 16.75
CA ASP A 315 3.94 -8.34 16.59
C ASP A 315 4.37 -9.50 17.48
N THR A 316 5.33 -10.27 17.00
CA THR A 316 6.17 -11.17 17.79
C THR A 316 7.62 -10.74 17.61
N LEU A 317 8.52 -11.15 18.51
CA LEU A 317 9.95 -10.86 18.32
C LEU A 317 10.47 -11.39 16.98
N THR A 318 9.94 -12.51 16.50
CA THR A 318 10.24 -13.08 15.19
C THR A 318 9.81 -12.17 14.04
N THR A 319 8.59 -11.60 14.09
CA THR A 319 8.14 -10.68 13.03
C THR A 319 8.85 -9.34 13.08
N ILE A 320 9.21 -8.86 14.28
CA ILE A 320 10.03 -7.65 14.44
C ILE A 320 11.41 -7.90 13.85
N ALA A 321 12.08 -9.00 14.21
CA ALA A 321 13.39 -9.36 13.67
C ALA A 321 13.38 -9.45 12.14
N LEU A 322 12.34 -10.06 11.56
CA LEU A 322 12.15 -10.06 10.11
C LEU A 322 12.03 -8.65 9.54
N LYS A 323 11.28 -7.74 10.18
CA LYS A 323 11.12 -6.35 9.71
C LYS A 323 12.42 -5.53 9.81
N VAL A 324 13.13 -5.64 10.93
CA VAL A 324 14.31 -4.78 11.20
C VAL A 324 15.60 -5.35 10.61
N TYR A 325 15.80 -6.66 10.69
CA TYR A 325 17.02 -7.32 10.21
C TYR A 325 16.85 -8.01 8.86
N GLY A 326 15.62 -8.31 8.44
CA GLY A 326 15.36 -9.17 7.28
C GLY A 326 15.44 -10.66 7.61
N ASP A 327 15.78 -11.03 8.85
CA ASP A 327 15.94 -12.41 9.29
C ASP A 327 15.13 -12.68 10.57
N PRO A 328 14.10 -13.55 10.51
CA PRO A 328 13.27 -13.88 11.66
C PRO A 328 14.03 -14.61 12.76
N SER A 329 15.14 -15.27 12.45
CA SER A 329 15.94 -16.05 13.41
C SER A 329 16.64 -15.16 14.45
N LEU A 330 16.85 -13.88 14.15
CA LEU A 330 17.55 -12.91 14.99
C LEU A 330 16.72 -12.34 16.16
N TRP A 331 15.52 -12.87 16.39
CA TRP A 331 14.64 -12.47 17.49
C TRP A 331 15.31 -12.57 18.88
N HIS A 332 16.22 -13.53 19.07
CA HIS A 332 16.95 -13.74 20.32
C HIS A 332 17.84 -12.55 20.68
N LYS A 333 18.43 -11.87 19.68
CA LYS A 333 19.23 -10.65 19.90
C LYS A 333 18.39 -9.53 20.49
N ILE A 334 17.17 -9.37 19.99
CA ILE A 334 16.21 -8.40 20.53
C ILE A 334 15.82 -8.78 21.95
N ALA A 335 15.53 -10.06 22.21
CA ALA A 335 15.18 -10.54 23.55
C ALA A 335 16.29 -10.28 24.57
N GLU A 336 17.54 -10.59 24.22
CA GLU A 336 18.71 -10.41 25.06
C GLU A 336 19.01 -8.94 25.33
N ALA A 337 19.01 -8.10 24.28
CA ALA A 337 19.25 -6.66 24.41
C ALA A 337 18.24 -5.96 25.32
N ASN A 338 17.00 -6.48 25.36
CA ASN A 338 15.92 -5.94 26.18
C ASN A 338 15.70 -6.72 27.48
N ARG A 339 16.56 -7.72 27.79
CA ARG A 339 16.49 -8.56 29.00
C ARG A 339 15.09 -9.14 29.24
N LEU A 340 14.45 -9.62 28.17
CA LEU A 340 13.10 -10.18 28.25
C LEU A 340 13.16 -11.57 28.88
N GLU A 341 12.55 -11.73 30.07
CA GLU A 341 12.45 -13.03 30.74
C GLU A 341 11.59 -14.02 29.93
N ASN A 342 10.51 -13.52 29.33
CA ASN A 342 9.64 -14.29 28.46
C ASN A 342 9.58 -13.66 27.05
N PRO A 343 10.30 -14.22 26.07
CA PRO A 343 10.33 -13.69 24.71
C PRO A 343 8.97 -13.72 23.97
N ASN A 344 8.02 -14.52 24.44
CA ASN A 344 6.68 -14.59 23.87
C ASN A 344 5.74 -13.51 24.41
N LEU A 345 6.17 -12.76 25.43
CA LEU A 345 5.39 -11.72 26.08
C LEU A 345 5.98 -10.35 25.76
N ILE A 346 5.60 -9.81 24.60
CA ILE A 346 5.82 -8.40 24.25
C ILE A 346 4.48 -7.69 24.20
N LEU A 347 4.46 -6.46 24.70
CA LEU A 347 3.25 -5.65 24.82
C LEU A 347 3.21 -4.64 23.67
N PRO A 348 2.06 -4.42 23.01
CA PRO A 348 1.92 -3.29 22.09
C PRO A 348 2.28 -1.98 22.79
N GLY A 349 2.93 -1.05 22.08
CA GLY A 349 3.45 0.20 22.66
C GLY A 349 4.79 0.05 23.40
N GLN A 350 5.23 -1.17 23.72
CA GLN A 350 6.55 -1.40 24.30
C GLN A 350 7.65 -0.96 23.33
N VAL A 351 8.60 -0.16 23.80
CA VAL A 351 9.76 0.26 23.01
C VAL A 351 10.90 -0.74 23.24
N LEU A 352 11.37 -1.36 22.16
CA LEU A 352 12.46 -2.33 22.16
C LEU A 352 13.72 -1.70 21.57
N VAL A 353 14.85 -1.91 22.24
CA VAL A 353 16.18 -1.66 21.71
C VAL A 353 16.50 -2.69 20.64
N ILE A 354 16.94 -2.22 19.48
CA ILE A 354 17.34 -3.07 18.36
C ILE A 354 18.87 -3.00 18.25
N PRO A 355 19.59 -4.05 18.69
CA PRO A 355 21.07 -4.06 18.70
C PRO A 355 21.69 -4.14 17.30
#